data_AF-A0A1E7YX04-F1
#
_entry.id   AF-A0A1E7YX04-F1
#
_cell.length_a   1.000
_cell.length_b   1.000
_cell.length_c   1.000
_cell.angle_alpha   90.00
_cell.angle_beta   90.00
_cell.angle_gamma   90.00
#
_symmetry.space_group_name_H-M   'P 1'
#
loop_
_entity.id
_entity.type
_entity.pdbx_description
1 polymer ?
#
loop_
_entity_poly.entity_id
_entity_poly.type
_entity_poly.pdbx_seq_one_letter_code
_entity_poly.pdbx_strand_id
1 'polypeptide(L)'
;MKQPLPVDIHDCGKLIEIKILVPWTALAENAWDHKLRPNKKIERTITKALTEAHRRHILNTYEKLQSISKTAKACGEYYYLTRQIIEQEASRRRQEQKAQLRQSARTLHNEGASVQEIANLLGKSRETIRRWLQHEPDPRQRLRLVSDRS
;
A
#
# COMPACT_ATOMS: atom_id res chain seq x y z
N MET A 1 -44.36 -15.14 22.14
CA MET A 1 -43.95 -16.16 23.13
C MET A 1 -43.19 -17.25 22.38
N LYS A 2 -41.92 -17.51 22.71
CA LYS A 2 -41.13 -18.58 22.06
C LYS A 2 -41.54 -19.92 22.69
N GLN A 3 -41.99 -20.87 21.89
CA GLN A 3 -42.27 -22.23 22.38
C GLN A 3 -40.96 -22.88 22.85
N PRO A 4 -40.95 -23.60 23.99
CA PRO A 4 -39.77 -24.31 24.45
C PRO A 4 -39.39 -25.39 23.43
N LEU A 5 -38.09 -25.51 23.14
CA LEU A 5 -37.60 -26.54 22.23
C LEU A 5 -37.83 -27.92 22.85
N PRO A 6 -38.20 -28.95 22.05
CA PRO A 6 -38.28 -30.31 22.53
C PRO A 6 -36.87 -30.79 22.91
N VAL A 7 -36.69 -31.09 24.19
CA VAL A 7 -35.46 -31.64 24.75
C VAL A 7 -35.79 -32.99 25.36
N ASP A 8 -35.22 -34.04 24.78
CA ASP A 8 -35.32 -35.40 25.31
C ASP A 8 -34.07 -35.71 26.12
N ILE A 9 -34.25 -36.00 27.40
CA ILE A 9 -33.16 -36.37 28.31
C ILE A 9 -33.34 -37.84 28.69
N HIS A 10 -32.37 -38.66 28.31
CA HIS A 10 -32.30 -40.07 28.70
C HIS A 10 -31.12 -40.29 29.64
N ASP A 11 -31.42 -40.81 30.82
CA ASP A 11 -30.40 -41.25 31.77
C ASP A 11 -30.01 -42.70 31.46
N CYS A 12 -28.75 -42.89 31.07
CA CYS A 12 -28.15 -44.19 30.76
C CYS A 12 -27.22 -44.68 31.89
N GLY A 13 -27.48 -44.24 33.13
CA GLY A 13 -26.80 -44.66 34.35
C GLY A 13 -25.50 -43.90 34.63
N LYS A 14 -24.45 -44.13 33.83
CA LYS A 14 -23.17 -43.39 33.97
C LYS A 14 -23.04 -42.22 32.98
N LEU A 15 -24.03 -42.03 32.12
CA LEU A 15 -24.01 -41.02 31.06
C LEU A 15 -25.44 -40.50 30.86
N ILE A 16 -25.58 -39.19 30.68
CA ILE A 16 -26.84 -38.57 30.33
C ILE A 16 -26.78 -38.25 28.83
N GLU A 17 -27.72 -38.79 28.07
CA GLU A 17 -27.92 -38.44 26.67
C GLU A 17 -28.98 -37.34 26.59
N ILE A 18 -28.59 -36.17 26.07
CA ILE A 18 -29.51 -35.04 25.83
C ILE A 18 -29.65 -34.88 24.31
N LYS A 19 -30.85 -35.13 23.79
CA LYS A 19 -31.21 -34.92 22.39
C LYS A 19 -32.06 -33.65 22.28
N ILE A 20 -31.52 -32.64 21.61
CA ILE A 20 -32.22 -31.38 21.35
C ILE A 20 -32.61 -31.35 19.87
N LEU A 21 -33.91 -31.38 19.58
CA LEU A 21 -34.40 -31.24 18.21
C LEU A 21 -34.64 -29.75 17.95
N VAL A 22 -33.77 -29.12 17.16
CA VAL A 22 -33.92 -27.70 16.81
C VAL A 22 -34.53 -27.61 15.41
N PRO A 23 -35.78 -27.11 15.26
CA PRO A 23 -36.37 -26.88 13.96
C PRO A 23 -35.54 -25.87 13.16
N TRP A 24 -35.26 -26.14 11.89
CA TRP A 24 -34.49 -25.21 11.05
C TRP A 24 -35.13 -23.82 10.93
N THR A 25 -36.47 -23.76 11.03
CA THR A 25 -37.26 -22.52 11.04
C THR A 25 -37.11 -21.73 12.35
N ALA A 26 -36.77 -22.37 13.46
CA ALA A 26 -36.46 -21.71 14.74
C ALA A 26 -35.04 -21.14 14.80
N LEU A 27 -34.18 -21.51 13.82
CA LEU A 27 -32.88 -20.90 13.57
C LEU A 27 -32.98 -19.64 12.68
N ALA A 28 -34.18 -19.08 12.50
CA ALA A 28 -34.39 -17.82 11.80
C ALA A 28 -33.49 -16.74 12.40
N GLU A 29 -32.55 -16.27 11.58
CA GLU A 29 -31.35 -15.53 11.94
C GLU A 29 -30.50 -16.28 12.97
N ASN A 30 -29.48 -17.00 12.47
CA ASN A 30 -28.45 -17.56 13.32
C ASN A 30 -27.92 -16.41 14.20
N ALA A 31 -28.05 -16.52 15.53
CA ALA A 31 -27.54 -15.51 16.46
C ALA A 31 -26.02 -15.31 16.30
N TRP A 32 -25.34 -16.19 15.56
CA TRP A 32 -23.94 -16.10 15.20
C TRP A 32 -23.69 -15.50 13.82
N ASP A 33 -24.69 -15.27 12.97
CA ASP A 33 -24.50 -14.73 11.61
C ASP A 33 -23.81 -13.37 11.64
N HIS A 34 -24.10 -12.50 12.61
CA HIS A 34 -23.38 -11.23 12.74
C HIS A 34 -21.92 -11.40 13.21
N LYS A 35 -21.59 -12.51 13.90
CA LYS A 35 -20.23 -12.87 14.33
C LYS A 35 -19.45 -13.63 13.26
N LEU A 36 -20.15 -14.38 12.40
CA LEU A 36 -19.62 -15.16 11.29
C LEU A 36 -19.60 -14.36 9.97
N ARG A 37 -20.35 -13.27 9.88
CA ARG A 37 -20.25 -12.31 8.78
C ARG A 37 -18.83 -11.76 8.79
N PRO A 38 -18.05 -12.03 7.73
CA PRO A 38 -16.69 -11.56 7.69
C PRO A 38 -16.72 -10.03 7.74
N ASN A 39 -15.94 -9.48 8.66
CA ASN A 39 -15.87 -8.05 8.85
C ASN A 39 -15.36 -7.44 7.53
N LYS A 40 -16.23 -6.75 6.78
CA LYS A 40 -15.93 -6.17 5.46
C LYS A 40 -14.66 -5.31 5.47
N LYS A 41 -14.30 -4.71 6.61
CA LYS A 41 -13.05 -3.96 6.78
C LYS A 41 -11.82 -4.89 6.80
N ILE A 42 -11.92 -6.01 7.51
CA ILE A 42 -10.89 -7.05 7.58
C ILE A 42 -10.72 -7.69 6.20
N GLU A 43 -11.80 -8.06 5.52
CA GLU A 43 -11.74 -8.63 4.16
C GLU A 43 -11.05 -7.68 3.18
N ARG A 44 -11.46 -6.41 3.11
CA ARG A 44 -10.81 -5.42 2.25
C ARG A 44 -9.32 -5.27 2.55
N THR A 45 -8.94 -5.34 3.81
CA THR A 45 -7.53 -5.28 4.24
C THR A 45 -6.78 -6.52 3.75
N ILE A 46 -7.36 -7.71 3.91
CA ILE A 46 -6.79 -8.98 3.44
C ILE A 46 -6.68 -9.00 1.91
N THR A 47 -7.73 -8.63 1.17
CA THR A 47 -7.72 -8.56 -0.29
C THR A 47 -6.68 -7.57 -0.80
N LYS A 48 -6.58 -6.39 -0.17
CA LYS A 48 -5.56 -5.39 -0.52
C LYS A 48 -4.15 -5.91 -0.23
N ALA A 49 -3.94 -6.55 0.92
CA ALA A 49 -2.66 -7.13 1.28
C ALA A 49 -2.25 -8.27 0.34
N LEU A 50 -3.20 -9.13 -0.05
CA LEU A 50 -3.00 -10.19 -1.03
C LEU A 50 -2.66 -9.63 -2.40
N THR A 51 -3.36 -8.57 -2.84
CA THR A 51 -3.08 -7.87 -4.10
C THR A 51 -1.68 -7.24 -4.10
N GLU A 52 -1.28 -6.65 -2.98
CA GLU A 52 0.05 -6.04 -2.83
C GLU A 52 1.16 -7.09 -2.77
N ALA A 53 0.94 -8.20 -2.05
CA ALA A 53 1.88 -9.33 -2.01
C ALA A 53 2.06 -9.94 -3.41
N HIS A 54 0.96 -10.12 -4.15
CA HIS A 54 0.97 -10.59 -5.52
C HIS A 54 1.74 -9.62 -6.44
N ARG A 55 1.46 -8.31 -6.34
CA ARG A 55 2.21 -7.27 -7.06
C ARG A 55 3.71 -7.36 -6.79
N ARG A 56 4.12 -7.50 -5.52
CA ARG A 56 5.55 -7.65 -5.15
C ARG A 56 6.15 -8.91 -5.74
N HIS A 57 5.42 -10.03 -5.73
CA HIS A 57 5.89 -11.28 -6.32
C HIS A 57 6.17 -11.14 -7.83
N ILE A 58 5.26 -10.49 -8.58
CA ILE A 58 5.46 -10.16 -10.00
C ILE A 58 6.73 -9.33 -10.21
N LEU A 59 6.89 -8.24 -9.44
CA LEU A 59 8.03 -7.33 -9.58
C LEU A 59 9.37 -8.02 -9.25
N ASN A 60 9.43 -8.80 -8.18
CA ASN A 60 10.63 -9.56 -7.81
C ASN A 60 11.00 -10.60 -8.87
N THR A 61 9.99 -11.23 -9.48
CA THR A 61 10.20 -12.21 -10.55
C THR A 61 10.67 -11.52 -11.83
N TYR A 62 10.15 -10.34 -12.14
CA TYR A 62 10.63 -9.52 -13.26
C TYR A 62 12.08 -9.06 -13.08
N GLU A 63 12.47 -8.64 -11.89
CA GLU A 63 13.85 -8.24 -11.60
C GLU A 63 14.86 -9.37 -11.88
N LYS A 64 14.46 -10.63 -11.68
CA LYS A 64 15.29 -11.81 -11.98
C LYS A 64 15.29 -12.20 -13.47
N LEU A 65 14.13 -12.16 -14.12
CA LEU A 65 13.96 -12.68 -15.48
C LEU A 65 14.18 -11.64 -16.59
N GLN A 66 14.04 -10.35 -16.27
CA GLN A 66 14.15 -9.22 -17.20
C GLN A 66 13.30 -9.38 -18.48
N SER A 67 12.18 -10.09 -18.37
CA SER A 67 11.30 -10.41 -19.50
C SER A 67 9.86 -10.54 -19.05
N ILE A 68 8.99 -9.64 -19.54
CA ILE A 68 7.57 -9.57 -19.15
C ILE A 68 6.84 -10.89 -19.42
N SER A 69 7.04 -11.48 -20.60
CA SER A 69 6.38 -12.74 -20.98
C SER A 69 6.80 -13.91 -20.11
N LYS A 70 8.09 -14.01 -19.78
CA LYS A 70 8.60 -15.06 -18.88
C LYS A 70 8.07 -14.87 -17.45
N THR A 71 8.01 -13.63 -16.97
CA THR A 71 7.44 -13.29 -15.66
C THR A 71 5.95 -13.64 -15.58
N ALA A 72 5.16 -13.26 -16.58
CA ALA A 72 3.73 -13.57 -16.62
C ALA A 72 3.49 -15.08 -16.55
N LYS A 73 4.23 -15.86 -17.35
CA LYS A 73 4.17 -17.32 -17.32
C LYS A 73 4.60 -17.91 -15.98
N ALA A 74 5.64 -17.37 -15.36
CA ALA A 74 6.14 -17.85 -14.07
C ALA A 74 5.19 -17.54 -12.90
N CYS A 75 4.48 -16.41 -12.94
CA CYS A 75 3.51 -16.02 -11.92
C CYS A 75 2.09 -16.58 -12.19
N GLY A 76 1.84 -17.22 -13.34
CA GLY A 76 0.51 -17.72 -13.72
C GLY A 76 -0.46 -16.61 -14.12
N GLU A 77 0.05 -15.47 -14.57
CA GLU A 77 -0.73 -14.25 -14.81
C GLU A 77 -0.84 -13.88 -16.28
N TYR A 78 -1.83 -13.03 -16.60
CA TYR A 78 -1.97 -12.49 -17.95
C TYR A 78 -0.85 -11.50 -18.28
N TYR A 79 -0.29 -11.60 -19.49
CA TYR A 79 0.76 -10.70 -20.00
C TYR A 79 0.42 -9.22 -19.80
N TYR A 80 -0.81 -8.82 -20.13
CA TYR A 80 -1.27 -7.44 -20.03
C TYR A 80 -1.23 -6.91 -18.60
N LEU A 81 -1.69 -7.71 -17.63
CA LEU A 81 -1.68 -7.34 -16.21
C LEU A 81 -0.25 -7.20 -15.70
N THR A 82 0.61 -8.18 -16.02
CA THR A 82 2.03 -8.15 -15.65
C THR A 82 2.73 -6.90 -16.21
N ARG A 83 2.52 -6.60 -17.50
CA ARG A 83 3.05 -5.41 -18.17
C ARG A 83 2.61 -4.12 -17.46
N GLN A 84 1.31 -3.99 -17.19
CA GLN A 84 0.75 -2.81 -16.55
C GLN A 84 1.35 -2.58 -15.15
N ILE A 85 1.49 -3.64 -14.35
CA ILE A 85 2.11 -3.56 -13.01
C ILE A 85 3.56 -3.08 -13.10
N ILE A 86 4.35 -3.64 -14.02
CA ILE A 86 5.76 -3.27 -14.20
C ILE A 86 5.88 -1.82 -14.66
N GLU A 87 5.09 -1.39 -15.63
CA GLU A 87 5.11 -0.01 -16.14
C GLU A 87 4.69 1.00 -15.07
N GLN A 88 3.66 0.69 -14.28
CA GLN A 88 3.23 1.52 -13.15
C GLN A 88 4.33 1.64 -12.10
N GLU A 89 5.00 0.54 -11.78
CA GLU A 89 6.11 0.54 -10.83
C GLU A 89 7.30 1.37 -11.34
N ALA A 90 7.70 1.18 -12.60
CA ALA A 90 8.76 1.97 -13.22
C ALA A 90 8.41 3.46 -13.29
N SER A 91 7.14 3.80 -13.55
CA SER A 91 6.65 5.18 -13.50
C SER A 91 6.74 5.76 -12.08
N ARG A 92 6.28 5.02 -11.07
CA ARG A 92 6.36 5.40 -9.65
C ARG A 92 7.80 5.65 -9.23
N ARG A 93 8.72 4.70 -9.47
CA ARG A 93 10.15 4.81 -9.14
C ARG A 93 10.77 6.06 -9.79
N ARG A 94 10.46 6.34 -11.05
CA ARG A 94 10.95 7.56 -11.74
C ARG A 94 10.42 8.84 -11.10
N GLN A 95 9.15 8.87 -10.70
CA GLN A 95 8.56 10.03 -10.02
C GLN A 95 9.19 10.26 -8.65
N GLU A 96 9.39 9.19 -7.87
CA GLU A 96 10.05 9.24 -6.56
C GLU A 96 11.50 9.74 -6.68
N GLN A 97 12.28 9.19 -7.60
CA GLN A 97 13.65 9.66 -7.86
C GLN A 97 13.67 11.15 -8.25
N LYS A 98 12.74 11.59 -9.11
CA LYS A 98 12.64 13.00 -9.49
C LYS A 98 12.26 13.88 -8.29
N ALA A 99 11.39 13.41 -7.40
CA ALA A 99 11.01 14.12 -6.19
C ALA A 99 12.19 14.23 -5.22
N GLN A 100 12.94 13.14 -5.02
CA GLN A 100 14.15 13.12 -4.20
C GLN A 100 15.20 14.10 -4.73
N LEU A 101 15.50 14.08 -6.04
CA LEU A 101 16.45 15.01 -6.66
C LEU A 101 16.04 16.48 -6.48
N ARG A 102 14.75 16.79 -6.61
CA ARG A 102 14.24 18.14 -6.34
C ARG A 102 14.40 18.53 -4.88
N GLN A 103 14.12 17.60 -3.96
CA GLN A 103 14.29 17.85 -2.54
C GLN A 103 15.76 18.10 -2.19
N SER A 104 16.69 17.29 -2.70
CA SER A 104 18.12 17.51 -2.54
C SER A 104 18.56 18.87 -3.10
N ALA A 105 18.06 19.27 -4.27
CA ALA A 105 18.35 20.57 -4.84
C ALA A 105 17.89 21.73 -3.93
N ARG A 106 16.71 21.60 -3.32
CA ARG A 106 16.18 22.58 -2.35
C ARG A 106 17.03 22.65 -1.08
N THR A 107 17.43 21.50 -0.54
CA THR A 107 18.29 21.46 0.64
C THR A 107 19.62 22.16 0.38
N LEU A 108 20.32 21.79 -0.70
CA LEU A 108 21.59 22.42 -1.08
C LEU A 108 21.45 23.91 -1.33
N HIS A 109 20.35 24.34 -1.97
CA HIS A 109 20.06 25.75 -2.16
C HIS A 109 19.88 26.49 -0.83
N ASN A 110 19.12 25.91 0.10
CA ASN A 110 18.94 26.49 1.44
C ASN A 110 20.23 26.55 2.26
N GLU A 111 21.17 25.65 2.01
CA GLU A 111 22.53 25.65 2.57
C GLU A 111 23.45 26.71 1.92
N GLY A 112 22.95 27.42 0.90
CA GLY A 112 23.66 28.53 0.24
C GLY A 112 24.40 28.14 -1.04
N ALA A 113 24.29 26.89 -1.50
CA ALA A 113 24.89 26.46 -2.75
C ALA A 113 24.26 27.18 -3.95
N SER A 114 25.09 27.60 -4.89
CA SER A 114 24.66 28.20 -6.14
C SER A 114 24.00 27.17 -7.07
N VAL A 115 23.16 27.66 -7.99
CA VAL A 115 22.54 26.84 -9.05
C VAL A 115 23.59 26.02 -9.83
N GLN A 116 24.79 26.58 -10.03
CA GLN A 116 25.89 25.90 -10.72
C GLN A 116 26.45 24.73 -9.93
N GLU A 117 26.70 24.92 -8.63
CA GLU A 117 27.23 23.87 -7.75
C GLU A 117 26.22 22.72 -7.62
N ILE A 118 24.93 23.06 -7.44
CA ILE A 118 23.85 22.07 -7.37
C ILE A 118 23.74 21.28 -8.68
N ALA A 119 23.85 21.95 -9.83
CA ALA A 119 23.82 21.31 -11.14
C ALA A 119 24.96 20.29 -11.31
N ASN A 120 26.17 20.65 -10.89
CA ASN A 120 27.33 19.77 -10.91
C ASN A 120 27.17 18.58 -9.96
N LEU A 121 26.70 18.82 -8.72
CA LEU A 121 26.51 17.78 -7.71
C LEU A 121 25.43 16.76 -8.09
N LEU A 122 24.32 17.22 -8.67
CA LEU A 122 23.19 16.35 -9.03
C LEU A 122 23.24 15.83 -10.47
N GLY A 123 24.27 16.20 -11.25
CA GLY A 123 24.42 15.82 -12.66
C GLY A 123 23.25 16.28 -13.53
N LYS A 124 22.76 17.51 -13.33
CA LYS A 124 21.65 18.10 -14.08
C LYS A 124 22.06 19.40 -14.75
N SER A 125 21.34 19.80 -15.79
CA SER A 125 21.55 21.10 -16.42
C SER A 125 21.19 22.23 -15.46
N ARG A 126 21.89 23.37 -15.58
CA ARG A 126 21.60 24.59 -14.80
C ARG A 126 20.14 25.02 -14.95
N GLU A 127 19.59 24.94 -16.16
CA GLU A 127 18.20 25.35 -16.42
C GLU A 127 17.20 24.44 -15.71
N THR A 128 17.49 23.13 -15.60
CA THR A 128 16.66 22.21 -14.82
C THR A 128 16.64 22.59 -13.35
N ILE A 129 17.80 22.90 -12.77
CA ILE A 129 17.89 23.32 -11.36
C ILE A 129 17.18 24.66 -11.16
N ARG A 130 17.40 25.65 -12.04
CA ARG A 130 16.71 26.94 -12.01
C ARG A 130 15.20 26.78 -12.04
N ARG A 131 14.67 25.91 -12.89
CA ARG A 131 13.23 25.60 -12.96
C ARG A 131 12.70 24.92 -11.70
N TRP A 132 13.51 24.10 -11.03
CA TRP A 132 13.10 23.48 -9.77
C TRP A 132 13.07 24.46 -8.60
N LEU A 133 13.93 25.47 -8.62
CA LEU A 133 14.09 26.46 -7.56
C LEU A 133 13.37 27.79 -7.85
N GLN A 134 12.60 27.90 -8.93
CA GLN A 134 11.99 29.15 -9.40
C GLN A 134 11.12 29.87 -8.36
N HIS A 135 10.56 29.15 -7.39
CA HIS A 135 9.70 29.69 -6.33
C HIS A 135 10.38 29.71 -4.95
N GLU A 136 11.64 29.30 -4.86
CA GLU A 136 12.39 29.33 -3.61
C GLU A 136 13.02 30.71 -3.42
N PRO A 137 12.93 31.30 -2.22
CA PRO A 137 13.58 32.59 -1.95
C PRO A 137 15.09 32.46 -2.01
N ASP A 138 15.77 33.51 -2.50
CA ASP A 138 17.23 33.56 -2.58
C ASP A 138 17.83 33.48 -1.16
N PRO A 139 18.65 32.46 -0.84
CA PRO A 139 19.27 32.29 0.47
C PRO A 139 20.13 33.49 0.85
N ARG A 140 20.72 34.18 -0.14
CA ARG A 140 21.56 35.36 0.07
C ARG A 140 20.74 36.57 0.54
N GLN A 141 19.45 36.62 0.24
CA GLN A 141 18.56 37.68 0.74
C GLN A 141 18.20 37.46 2.22
N ARG A 142 18.16 36.20 2.70
CA ARG A 142 17.89 35.90 4.11
C ARG A 142 19.02 36.36 5.04
N LEU A 143 20.28 36.22 4.62
CA LEU A 143 21.43 36.64 5.42
C LEU A 143 21.48 38.16 5.65
N ARG A 144 21.00 38.96 4.69
CA ARG A 144 20.94 40.43 4.80
C ARG A 144 19.88 40.93 5.79
N LEU A 145 18.76 40.20 5.93
CA LEU A 145 17.68 40.59 6.84
C LEU A 145 18.02 40.33 8.33
N VAL A 146 18.99 39.46 8.61
CA VAL A 146 19.45 39.17 9.97
C VAL A 146 20.53 40.17 10.42
N SER A 147 21.37 40.65 9.49
CA SER A 147 22.41 41.65 9.81
C SER A 147 21.84 43.04 10.12
N ASP A 148 20.70 43.41 9.54
CA ASP A 148 20.07 44.73 9.76
C ASP A 148 19.28 44.83 11.08
N ARG A 149 19.20 43.74 11.86
CA ARG A 149 18.45 43.68 13.13
C ARG A 149 19.34 43.52 14.37
N SER A 150 20.66 43.59 14.21
CA SER A 150 21.65 43.48 15.31
C SER A 150 22.28 44.83 15.61
#